data_AF-W1YE85-F1
#
_entry.id   AF-W1YE85-F1
#
_cell.length_a   1.000
_cell.length_b   1.000
_cell.length_c   1.000
_cell.angle_alpha   90.00
_cell.angle_beta   90.00
_cell.angle_gamma   90.00
#
_symmetry.space_group_name_H-M   'P 1'
#
loop_
_entity.id
_entity.type
_entity.pdbx_description
1 polymer ?
#
loop_
_entity_poly.entity_id
_entity_poly.type
_entity_poly.pdbx_seq_one_letter_code
_entity_poly.pdbx_strand_id
1 'polypeptide(L)' 'QAYTQFHSLNGGQNADYIPFLANVPGQLAAVAIVTCDGKVYSAGDSDYRFALESISKVCTLALEIGRA' A
#
# COMPACT_ATOMS: atom_id res chain seq x y z
N GLN A 1 4.15 -16.55 -5.28
CA GLN A 1 4.60 -16.58 -6.70
C GLN A 1 4.55 -15.19 -7.33
N ALA A 2 3.40 -14.49 -7.33
CA ALA A 2 3.30 -13.15 -7.92
C ALA A 2 4.32 -12.12 -7.38
N TYR A 3 4.48 -12.01 -6.05
CA TYR A 3 5.49 -11.11 -5.46
C TYR A 3 6.90 -11.38 -6.02
N THR A 4 7.36 -12.64 -5.97
CA THR A 4 8.67 -13.04 -6.50
C THR A 4 8.84 -12.67 -7.96
N GLN A 5 7.79 -12.82 -8.78
CA GLN A 5 7.84 -12.52 -10.21
C GLN A 5 7.92 -11.03 -10.53
N PHE A 6 7.34 -10.16 -9.71
CA PHE A 6 7.10 -8.76 -10.08
C PHE A 6 7.70 -7.70 -9.15
N HIS A 7 8.17 -8.05 -7.96
CA HIS A 7 8.68 -7.08 -6.96
C HIS A 7 9.86 -6.23 -7.44
N SER A 8 10.66 -6.73 -8.39
CA SER A 8 11.85 -6.05 -8.92
C SER A 8 11.62 -5.43 -10.31
N LEU A 9 10.35 -5.28 -10.73
CA LEU A 9 10.05 -4.55 -11.96
C LEU A 9 10.43 -3.09 -11.80
N ASN A 10 11.24 -2.59 -12.73
CA ASN A 10 11.72 -1.21 -12.73
C ASN A 10 10.82 -0.33 -13.60
N GLY A 11 10.78 0.97 -13.29
CA GLY A 11 9.99 1.98 -13.99
C GLY A 11 9.09 2.75 -13.03
N GLY A 12 8.33 3.71 -13.55
CA GLY A 12 7.57 4.64 -12.73
C GLY A 12 8.45 5.70 -12.06
N GLN A 13 7.80 6.66 -11.39
CA GLN A 13 8.44 7.73 -10.66
C GLN A 13 7.60 8.03 -9.41
N ASN A 14 8.26 8.31 -8.29
CA ASN A 14 7.58 8.82 -7.11
C ASN A 14 6.84 10.11 -7.41
N ALA A 15 5.70 10.31 -6.74
CA ALA A 15 5.06 11.62 -6.71
C ALA A 15 5.99 12.65 -6.05
N ASP A 16 6.10 13.84 -6.65
CA ASP A 16 7.08 14.86 -6.27
C ASP A 16 6.46 16.19 -5.81
N TYR A 17 5.14 16.34 -5.92
CA TYR A 17 4.42 17.56 -5.51
C TYR A 17 4.41 17.80 -3.99
N ILE A 18 4.69 16.77 -3.17
CA ILE A 18 4.94 16.89 -1.72
C ILE A 18 6.35 16.37 -1.43
N PRO A 19 7.20 17.12 -0.70
CA PRO A 19 8.58 16.72 -0.43
C PRO A 19 8.75 15.35 0.22
N PHE A 20 7.81 14.95 1.09
CA PHE A 20 7.86 13.62 1.72
C PHE A 20 7.68 12.48 0.71
N LEU A 21 6.79 12.65 -0.28
CA LEU A 21 6.52 11.63 -1.30
C LEU A 21 7.71 11.44 -2.23
N ALA A 22 8.39 12.54 -2.58
CA ALA A 22 9.58 12.52 -3.44
C ALA A 22 10.71 11.66 -2.84
N ASN A 23 10.82 11.66 -1.51
CA ASN A 23 11.92 11.04 -0.76
C ASN A 23 11.65 9.58 -0.33
N VAL A 24 10.51 8.99 -0.71
CA VAL A 24 10.25 7.56 -0.44
C VAL A 24 11.21 6.69 -1.28
N PRO A 25 11.81 5.61 -0.74
CA PRO A 25 12.64 4.74 -1.57
C PRO A 25 11.79 4.08 -2.69
N GLY A 26 12.13 4.34 -3.96
CA GLY A 26 11.32 3.93 -5.12
C GLY A 26 11.34 2.42 -5.42
N GLN A 27 12.23 1.67 -4.77
CA GLN A 27 12.37 0.23 -4.89
C GLN A 27 11.52 -0.56 -3.89
N LEU A 28 10.78 0.11 -3.00
CA LEU A 28 9.94 -0.56 -2.02
C LEU A 28 8.81 -1.31 -2.73
N ALA A 29 8.65 -2.59 -2.38
CA ALA A 29 7.60 -3.43 -2.92
C ALA A 29 7.11 -4.41 -1.86
N ALA A 30 5.79 -4.44 -1.65
CA ALA A 30 5.17 -5.32 -0.67
C ALA A 30 3.79 -5.81 -1.13
N VAL A 31 3.38 -6.95 -0.57
CA VAL A 31 2.00 -7.44 -0.67
C VAL A 31 1.57 -8.00 0.67
N ALA A 32 0.33 -7.73 1.06
CA ALA A 32 -0.31 -8.33 2.22
C ALA A 32 -1.68 -8.88 1.81
N ILE A 33 -1.99 -10.09 2.25
CA ILE A 33 -3.27 -10.78 2.04
C ILE A 33 -3.84 -11.10 3.41
N VAL A 34 -5.05 -10.63 3.67
CA VAL A 34 -5.83 -10.97 4.86
C VAL A 34 -7.06 -11.73 4.40
N THR A 35 -7.22 -12.93 4.94
CA THR A 35 -8.35 -13.83 4.64
C THR A 35 -9.53 -13.55 5.58
N CYS A 36 -10.73 -14.00 5.22
CA CYS A 36 -11.93 -13.79 6.04
C CYS A 36 -11.88 -14.48 7.41
N ASP A 37 -11.08 -15.54 7.55
CA ASP A 37 -10.77 -16.24 8.80
C ASP A 37 -9.61 -15.59 9.58
N GLY A 38 -9.09 -14.45 9.12
CA GLY A 38 -8.10 -13.65 9.83
C GLY A 38 -6.65 -14.08 9.62
N LYS A 39 -6.37 -15.06 8.76
CA LYS A 39 -5.00 -15.43 8.41
C LYS A 39 -4.36 -14.34 7.55
N VAL A 40 -3.15 -13.94 7.94
CA VAL A 40 -2.35 -12.91 7.29
C VAL A 40 -1.16 -13.56 6.59
N TYR A 41 -0.92 -13.15 5.35
CA TYR A 41 0.28 -13.47 4.60
C TYR A 41 0.89 -12.17 4.10
N SER A 42 2.19 -11.97 4.30
CA SER A 42 2.91 -10.80 3.81
C SER A 42 4.21 -11.20 3.11
N ALA A 43 4.68 -10.33 2.22
CA ALA A 43 5.99 -10.44 1.59
C ALA A 43 6.52 -9.04 1.26
N GLY A 44 7.84 -8.89 1.27
CA GLY A 44 8.52 -7.63 0.96
C GLY A 44 8.52 -6.64 2.11
N ASP A 45 8.52 -5.35 1.79
CA ASP A 45 8.63 -4.24 2.74
C ASP A 45 7.31 -3.94 3.47
N SER A 46 6.56 -4.97 3.88
CA SER A 46 5.18 -4.83 4.40
C SER A 46 5.06 -4.03 5.71
N ASP A 47 6.16 -3.85 6.42
CA ASP A 47 6.22 -3.07 7.67
C ASP A 47 6.59 -1.60 7.44
N TYR A 48 6.93 -1.21 6.20
CA TYR A 48 7.21 0.18 5.87
C TYR A 48 5.93 1.02 5.93
N ARG A 49 5.97 2.12 6.68
CA ARG A 49 4.81 3.00 6.87
C ARG A 49 4.78 4.11 5.83
N PHE A 50 3.63 4.31 5.21
CA PHE A 50 3.38 5.38 4.25
C PHE A 50 1.96 5.97 4.45
N ALA A 51 1.73 7.17 3.92
CA ALA A 51 0.43 7.82 3.98
C ALA A 51 -0.58 7.09 3.08
N LEU A 52 -1.82 6.92 3.55
CA LEU A 52 -2.86 6.21 2.78
C LEU A 52 -3.30 6.94 1.51
N GLU A 53 -3.13 8.26 1.45
CA GLU A 53 -3.60 9.09 0.34
C GLU A 53 -5.07 8.80 -0.01
N SER A 54 -5.40 8.67 -1.30
CA SER A 54 -6.78 8.41 -1.76
C SER A 54 -7.37 7.08 -1.28
N ILE A 55 -6.57 6.12 -0.80
CA ILE A 55 -7.09 4.86 -0.23
C ILE A 55 -7.98 5.15 0.98
N SER A 56 -7.67 6.19 1.76
CA SER A 56 -8.45 6.62 2.93
C SER A 56 -9.93 6.90 2.62
N LYS A 57 -10.27 7.29 1.38
CA LYS A 57 -11.64 7.65 0.98
C LYS A 57 -12.62 6.50 1.17
N VAL A 58 -12.20 5.26 0.91
CA VAL A 58 -13.05 4.07 1.06
C VAL A 58 -13.37 3.82 2.54
N CYS A 59 -12.37 3.94 3.41
CA CYS A 59 -12.55 3.80 4.86
C CYS A 59 -13.49 4.88 5.41
N THR A 60 -13.28 6.14 5.01
CA THR A 60 -14.17 7.25 5.40
C THR A 60 -15.60 7.03 4.91
N LEU A 61 -15.78 6.62 3.65
CA LEU A 61 -17.11 6.33 3.10
C LEU A 61 -17.82 5.21 3.87
N ALA A 62 -17.13 4.09 4.15
CA ALA A 62 -17.71 2.98 4.90
C ALA A 62 -18.12 3.39 6.32
N LEU A 63 -17.30 4.23 6.97
CA LEU A 63 -17.62 4.77 8.30
C LEU A 63 -18.88 5.64 8.26
N GLU A 64 -19.03 6.51 7.25
CA GLU A 64 -20.20 7.39 7.15
C GLU A 64 -21.47 6.63 6.76
N ILE A 65 -21.39 5.64 5.85
CA ILE A 65 -22.53 4.79 5.51
C ILE A 65 -22.98 3.98 6.73
N GLY A 66 -22.04 3.44 7.53
CA GLY A 66 -22.37 2.65 8.73
C GLY A 66 -22.89 3.47 9.91
N ARG A 67 -22.81 4.80 9.84
CA ARG A 67 -23.39 5.73 10.84
C ARG A 67 -24.83 6.13 10.53
N ALA A 68 -25.29 5.94 9.29
CA ALA A 68 -26.67 6.17 8.86
C ALA A 68 -27.56 4.98 9.23
#